data_AF-W1F7I1-F1
#
_entry.id   AF-W1F7I1-F1
#
_cell.length_a   1.000
_cell.length_b   1.000
_cell.length_c   1.000
_cell.angle_alpha   90.00
_cell.angle_beta   90.00
_cell.angle_gamma   90.00
#
_symmetry.space_group_name_H-M   'P 1'
#
loop_
_entity.id
_entity.type
_entity.pdbx_description
1 polymer ?
#
loop_
_entity_poly.entity_id
_entity_poly.type
_entity_poly.pdbx_seq_one_letter_code
_entity_poly.pdbx_strand_id
1 'polypeptide(L)'
;MMKRVSFSLAETYEADVIKKYQYLKKCSFSAAIKECLKLGAPVLNRINENIAAITDIEDKLRQFFNEEPFVQRTKPEITKGEFFHSIYKSHIKYEYDVLDRKIFPHESTRNAMGVAEKKGIKENATLMLEYYKVEKAICIYTNRKVSHTLNRAGGFYKTILIKTSVFGDYFLTFAIQFACR
;
A
#
# COMPACT_ATOMS: atom_id res chain seq x y z
N MET A 1 -2.16 -49.76 8.91
CA MET A 1 -3.48 -49.80 8.23
C MET A 1 -3.38 -49.00 6.94
N MET A 2 -3.65 -49.58 5.77
CA MET A 2 -3.69 -48.80 4.51
C MET A 2 -5.07 -48.11 4.38
N LYS A 3 -5.09 -46.79 4.19
CA LYS A 3 -6.32 -46.05 3.85
C LYS A 3 -6.46 -45.99 2.33
N ARG A 4 -7.61 -46.43 1.81
CA ARG A 4 -7.97 -46.25 0.40
C ARG A 4 -8.53 -44.83 0.24
N VAL A 5 -8.03 -44.09 -0.73
CA VAL A 5 -8.48 -42.73 -1.07
C VAL A 5 -8.94 -42.75 -2.52
N SER A 6 -10.15 -42.23 -2.75
CA SER A 6 -10.73 -42.08 -4.09
C SER A 6 -10.87 -40.60 -4.39
N PHE A 7 -10.44 -40.18 -5.58
CA PHE A 7 -10.62 -38.83 -6.08
C PHE A 7 -10.78 -38.87 -7.59
N SER A 8 -11.49 -37.88 -8.13
CA SER A 8 -11.71 -37.73 -9.56
C SER A 8 -10.76 -36.65 -10.08
N LEU A 9 -9.97 -37.00 -11.08
CA LEU A 9 -9.21 -36.03 -11.88
C LEU A 9 -10.03 -35.72 -13.12
N ALA A 10 -10.30 -34.44 -13.40
CA ALA A 10 -10.73 -34.03 -14.72
C ALA A 10 -9.62 -34.37 -15.74
N GLU A 11 -9.95 -34.51 -17.03
CA GLU A 11 -8.95 -34.60 -18.09
C GLU A 11 -8.14 -33.30 -18.10
N THR A 12 -6.98 -33.36 -17.46
CA THR A 12 -6.17 -32.22 -17.07
C THR A 12 -4.71 -32.54 -17.38
N TYR A 13 -3.93 -31.49 -17.64
CA TYR A 13 -2.50 -31.58 -17.92
C TYR A 13 -1.77 -32.47 -16.89
N GLU A 14 -2.17 -32.40 -15.63
CA GLU A 14 -1.63 -33.16 -14.50
C GLU A 14 -1.82 -34.68 -14.68
N ALA A 15 -3.00 -35.12 -15.13
CA ALA A 15 -3.27 -36.53 -15.37
C ALA A 15 -2.36 -37.09 -16.48
N ASP A 16 -2.11 -36.32 -17.53
CA ASP A 16 -1.27 -36.73 -18.65
C ASP A 16 0.22 -36.73 -18.29
N VAL A 17 0.67 -35.77 -17.46
CA VAL A 17 2.03 -35.78 -16.89
C VAL A 17 2.26 -37.02 -16.03
N ILE A 18 1.30 -37.38 -15.16
CA ILE A 18 1.42 -38.58 -14.32
C ILE A 18 1.37 -39.84 -15.19
N LYS A 19 0.51 -39.91 -16.22
CA LYS A 19 0.51 -41.04 -17.16
C LYS A 19 1.89 -41.19 -17.81
N LYS A 20 2.48 -40.11 -18.31
CA LYS A 20 3.83 -40.16 -18.91
C LYS A 20 4.88 -40.66 -17.92
N TYR A 21 4.84 -40.18 -16.68
CA TYR A 21 5.72 -40.64 -15.61
C TYR A 21 5.54 -42.14 -15.31
N GLN A 22 4.29 -42.62 -15.25
CA GLN A 22 3.96 -44.05 -15.05
C GLN A 22 4.63 -44.93 -16.11
N TYR A 23 4.61 -44.50 -17.38
CA TYR A 23 5.15 -45.25 -18.50
C TYR A 23 6.68 -45.31 -18.41
N LEU A 24 7.31 -44.18 -18.09
CA LEU A 24 8.77 -44.10 -17.94
C LEU A 24 9.27 -44.93 -16.74
N LYS A 25 8.52 -44.96 -15.64
CA LYS A 25 8.87 -45.70 -14.42
C LYS A 25 8.36 -47.14 -14.40
N LYS A 26 7.60 -47.57 -15.41
CA LYS A 26 7.00 -48.91 -15.53
C LYS A 26 6.23 -49.32 -14.27
N CYS A 27 5.40 -48.42 -13.74
CA CYS A 27 4.60 -48.66 -12.54
C CYS A 27 3.12 -48.37 -12.80
N SER A 28 2.25 -48.78 -11.87
CA SER A 28 0.83 -48.44 -11.94
C SER A 28 0.62 -46.94 -11.68
N PHE A 29 -0.45 -46.38 -12.24
CA PHE A 29 -0.84 -44.98 -12.01
C PHE A 29 -0.92 -44.62 -10.51
N SER A 30 -1.45 -45.53 -9.69
CA SER A 30 -1.54 -45.37 -8.23
C SER A 30 -0.18 -45.41 -7.54
N ALA A 31 0.75 -46.23 -8.02
CA ALA A 31 2.12 -46.26 -7.53
C ALA A 31 2.86 -44.96 -7.87
N ALA A 32 2.69 -44.45 -9.09
CA ALA A 32 3.22 -43.15 -9.51
C ALA A 32 2.69 -42.00 -8.63
N ILE A 33 1.38 -41.93 -8.38
CA ILE A 33 0.79 -40.93 -7.48
C ILE A 33 1.37 -41.05 -6.07
N LYS A 34 1.48 -42.27 -5.54
CA LYS A 34 2.03 -42.52 -4.21
C LYS A 34 3.47 -42.02 -4.08
N GLU A 35 4.28 -42.20 -5.13
CA GLU A 35 5.66 -41.72 -5.16
C GLU A 35 5.73 -40.19 -5.23
N CYS A 36 4.92 -39.56 -6.08
CA CYS A 36 4.77 -38.10 -6.11
C CYS A 36 4.36 -37.53 -4.76
N LEU A 37 3.41 -38.15 -4.07
CA LEU A 37 2.98 -37.73 -2.72
C LEU A 37 4.10 -37.91 -1.69
N LYS A 38 4.87 -38.99 -1.75
CA LYS A 38 6.02 -39.20 -0.86
C LYS A 38 7.08 -38.11 -1.03
N LEU A 39 7.33 -37.67 -2.26
CA LEU A 39 8.30 -36.61 -2.56
C LEU A 39 7.75 -35.22 -2.26
N GLY A 40 6.46 -34.99 -2.52
CA GLY A 40 5.80 -33.70 -2.33
C GLY A 40 5.47 -33.39 -0.87
N ALA A 41 5.12 -34.38 -0.05
CA ALA A 41 4.71 -34.17 1.33
C ALA A 41 5.77 -33.45 2.20
N PRO A 42 7.07 -33.79 2.15
CA PRO A 42 8.11 -33.04 2.86
C PRO A 42 8.24 -31.58 2.41
N VAL A 43 8.07 -31.32 1.11
CA VAL A 43 8.11 -29.96 0.55
C VAL A 43 6.92 -29.15 1.03
N LEU A 44 5.72 -29.73 0.98
CA LEU A 44 4.50 -29.12 1.51
C LEU A 44 4.61 -28.86 3.02
N ASN A 45 5.21 -29.78 3.78
CA ASN A 45 5.42 -29.59 5.20
C ASN A 45 6.35 -28.39 5.48
N ARG A 46 7.45 -28.26 4.75
CA ARG A 46 8.34 -27.09 4.84
C ARG A 46 7.64 -25.78 4.47
N ILE A 47 6.79 -25.81 3.44
CA ILE A 47 5.99 -24.64 3.07
C ILE A 47 5.07 -24.25 4.24
N ASN A 48 4.37 -25.21 4.84
CA ASN A 48 3.49 -24.98 5.99
C ASN A 48 4.25 -24.43 7.20
N GLU A 49 5.42 -25.01 7.53
CA GLU A 49 6.29 -24.54 8.62
C GLU A 49 6.76 -23.10 8.38
N ASN A 50 7.16 -22.77 7.16
CA ASN A 50 7.57 -21.41 6.80
C ASN A 50 6.41 -20.42 6.88
N ILE A 51 5.21 -20.80 6.42
CA ILE A 51 4.02 -19.96 6.55
C ILE A 51 3.75 -19.66 8.03
N ALA A 52 3.76 -20.70 8.88
CA ALA A 52 3.55 -20.53 10.32
C ALA A 52 4.62 -19.63 10.96
N ALA A 53 5.89 -19.80 10.58
CA ALA A 53 6.98 -18.96 11.09
C ALA A 53 6.87 -17.51 10.64
N ILE A 54 6.49 -17.25 9.38
CA ILE A 54 6.25 -15.90 8.87
C ILE A 54 5.10 -15.25 9.65
N THR A 55 3.98 -15.95 9.81
CA THR A 55 2.82 -15.43 10.55
C THR A 55 3.18 -15.09 12.01
N ASP A 56 3.93 -15.96 12.70
CA ASP A 56 4.41 -15.67 14.07
C ASP A 56 5.30 -14.42 14.15
N ILE A 57 6.20 -14.24 13.17
CA ILE A 57 7.05 -13.04 13.11
C ILE A 57 6.21 -11.78 12.85
N GLU A 58 5.27 -11.86 11.90
CA GLU A 58 4.36 -10.75 11.58
C GLU A 58 3.51 -10.35 12.80
N ASP A 59 2.96 -11.32 13.53
CA ASP A 59 2.19 -11.07 14.75
C ASP A 59 3.02 -10.39 15.84
N LYS A 60 4.28 -10.84 16.03
CA LYS A 60 5.22 -10.21 16.98
C LYS A 60 5.56 -8.77 16.59
N LEU A 61 5.78 -8.51 15.30
CA LEU A 61 6.02 -7.14 14.81
C LEU A 61 4.79 -6.26 15.02
N ARG A 62 3.59 -6.75 14.75
CA ARG A 62 2.34 -6.00 14.96
C ARG A 62 2.10 -5.65 16.43
N GLN A 63 2.36 -6.59 17.33
CA GLN A 63 2.32 -6.34 18.78
C GLN A 63 3.33 -5.26 19.19
N PHE A 64 4.53 -5.28 18.60
CA PHE A 64 5.54 -4.24 18.84
C PHE A 64 5.09 -2.85 18.37
N PHE A 65 4.33 -2.77 17.28
CA PHE A 65 3.85 -1.51 16.69
C PHE A 65 2.42 -1.09 17.10
N ASN A 66 1.73 -1.84 17.97
CA ASN A 66 0.32 -1.62 18.36
C ASN A 66 -0.66 -1.56 17.17
N GLU A 67 -0.44 -2.37 16.13
CA GLU A 67 -1.36 -2.46 14.98
C GLU A 67 -2.41 -3.57 15.19
N GLU A 68 -3.65 -3.34 14.77
CA GLU A 68 -4.73 -4.35 14.82
C GLU A 68 -4.39 -5.62 14.00
N PRO A 69 -4.92 -6.80 14.41
CA PRO A 69 -4.58 -8.08 13.78
C PRO A 69 -5.01 -8.15 12.31
N PHE A 70 -4.14 -8.71 11.48
CA PHE A 70 -4.38 -8.90 10.05
C PHE A 70 -5.25 -10.12 9.79
N VAL A 71 -6.37 -9.93 9.12
CA VAL A 71 -7.19 -11.02 8.60
C VAL A 71 -6.54 -11.52 7.31
N GLN A 72 -5.82 -12.64 7.39
CA GLN A 72 -5.28 -13.33 6.21
C GLN A 72 -6.45 -13.72 5.28
N ARG A 73 -6.44 -13.19 4.06
CA ARG A 73 -7.45 -13.55 3.04
C ARG A 73 -7.09 -14.89 2.41
N THR A 74 -8.06 -15.80 2.39
CA THR A 74 -7.96 -17.08 1.70
C THR A 74 -7.95 -16.97 0.16
N LYS A 75 -8.20 -15.78 -0.40
CA LYS A 75 -8.08 -15.48 -1.84
C LYS A 75 -7.44 -14.08 -2.07
N PRO A 76 -6.51 -13.94 -3.04
CA PRO A 76 -5.99 -12.66 -3.46
C PRO A 76 -7.02 -11.92 -4.32
N GLU A 77 -8.10 -11.46 -3.70
CA GLU A 77 -9.00 -10.49 -4.32
C GLU A 77 -8.60 -9.10 -3.84
N ILE A 78 -8.17 -8.25 -4.78
CA ILE A 78 -7.90 -6.84 -4.54
C ILE A 78 -9.20 -6.21 -4.03
N THR A 79 -9.18 -5.68 -2.80
CA THR A 79 -10.29 -4.88 -2.31
C THR A 79 -10.51 -3.65 -3.17
N LYS A 80 -11.73 -3.12 -3.15
CA LYS A 80 -11.98 -1.76 -3.64
C LYS A 80 -11.01 -0.73 -3.02
N GLY A 81 -10.67 -0.88 -1.74
CA GLY A 81 -9.70 -0.01 -1.07
C GLY A 81 -8.30 -0.08 -1.68
N GLU A 82 -7.76 -1.29 -1.87
CA GLU A 82 -6.46 -1.50 -2.50
C GLU A 82 -6.45 -1.03 -3.97
N PHE A 83 -7.54 -1.26 -4.69
CA PHE A 83 -7.74 -0.76 -6.03
C PHE A 83 -7.66 0.78 -6.08
N PHE A 84 -8.48 1.48 -5.28
CA PHE A 84 -8.45 2.94 -5.25
C PHE A 84 -7.13 3.51 -4.71
N HIS A 85 -6.48 2.81 -3.77
CA HIS A 85 -5.15 3.20 -3.29
C HIS A 85 -4.10 3.09 -4.38
N SER A 86 -4.15 2.02 -5.19
CA SER A 86 -3.26 1.85 -6.33
C SER A 86 -3.47 2.93 -7.39
N ILE A 87 -4.72 3.28 -7.71
CA ILE A 87 -5.07 4.38 -8.60
C ILE A 87 -4.56 5.70 -8.04
N TYR A 88 -4.77 5.93 -6.73
CA TYR A 88 -4.31 7.14 -6.07
C TYR A 88 -2.79 7.30 -6.21
N LYS A 89 -2.01 6.25 -5.95
CA LYS A 89 -0.55 6.30 -6.05
C LYS A 89 -0.03 6.43 -7.48
N SER A 90 -0.67 5.78 -8.45
CA SER A 90 -0.14 5.69 -9.82
C SER A 90 -0.61 6.84 -10.73
N HIS A 91 -1.89 7.20 -10.67
CA HIS A 91 -2.53 8.11 -11.63
C HIS A 91 -2.86 9.47 -11.04
N ILE A 92 -3.31 9.52 -9.78
CA ILE A 92 -3.83 10.75 -9.15
C ILE A 92 -2.71 11.55 -8.50
N LYS A 93 -1.91 10.93 -7.64
CA LYS A 93 -0.81 11.56 -6.91
C LYS A 93 0.42 11.69 -7.80
N TYR A 94 1.09 12.84 -7.76
CA TYR A 94 2.42 13.00 -8.34
C TYR A 94 3.45 12.12 -7.62
N GLU A 95 4.49 11.71 -8.34
CA GLU A 95 5.46 10.71 -7.87
C GLU A 95 6.19 11.16 -6.59
N TYR A 96 6.50 12.45 -6.52
CA TYR A 96 7.24 13.05 -5.41
C TYR A 96 6.40 14.08 -4.67
N ASP A 97 6.57 14.10 -3.35
CA ASP A 97 6.10 15.19 -2.51
C ASP A 97 7.18 16.28 -2.44
N VAL A 98 6.78 17.54 -2.47
CA VAL A 98 7.73 18.65 -2.36
C VAL A 98 7.85 19.05 -0.89
N LEU A 99 9.07 19.05 -0.38
CA LEU A 99 9.39 19.54 0.96
C LEU A 99 9.97 20.94 0.85
N ASP A 100 9.43 21.85 1.65
CA ASP A 100 9.86 23.25 1.63
C ASP A 100 9.78 23.83 3.05
N ARG A 101 10.52 24.91 3.26
CA ARG A 101 10.64 25.61 4.53
C ARG A 101 10.60 27.10 4.26
N LYS A 102 9.56 27.75 4.75
CA LYS A 102 9.44 29.21 4.68
C LYS A 102 9.12 29.81 6.04
N ILE A 103 9.57 31.05 6.20
CA ILE A 103 9.31 31.89 7.36
C ILE A 103 8.71 33.19 6.83
N PHE A 104 7.59 33.58 7.43
CA PHE A 104 6.84 34.77 7.07
C PHE A 104 6.79 35.74 8.27
N PRO A 105 6.69 37.05 8.01
CA PRO A 105 6.30 38.00 9.04
C PRO A 105 4.97 37.60 9.67
N HIS A 106 4.90 37.68 11.00
CA HIS A 106 3.72 37.32 11.78
C HIS A 106 3.55 38.27 12.96
N GLU A 107 2.79 39.33 12.73
CA GLU A 107 2.56 40.39 13.72
C GLU A 107 1.34 40.12 14.62
N SER A 108 0.63 39.02 14.39
CA SER A 108 -0.55 38.67 15.18
C SER A 108 -0.14 38.07 16.52
N THR A 109 -0.86 38.49 17.57
CA THR A 109 -0.78 37.86 18.91
C THR A 109 -1.47 36.50 18.94
N ARG A 110 -2.21 36.14 17.89
CA ARG A 110 -2.86 34.82 17.75
C ARG A 110 -1.95 33.85 17.02
N ASN A 111 -2.05 32.57 17.38
CA ASN A 111 -1.37 31.47 16.68
C ASN A 111 -1.97 31.15 15.30
N ALA A 112 -3.07 31.77 14.90
CA ALA A 112 -3.67 31.59 13.59
C ALA A 112 -2.72 31.96 12.45
N MET A 113 -2.96 31.44 11.26
CA MET A 113 -2.13 31.73 10.08
C MET A 113 -2.26 33.20 9.64
N GLY A 114 -1.13 33.88 9.48
CA GLY A 114 -1.08 35.29 9.06
C GLY A 114 -1.44 35.52 7.60
N VAL A 115 -1.76 36.76 7.22
CA VAL A 115 -2.13 37.11 5.83
C VAL A 115 -0.95 36.90 4.87
N ALA A 116 0.25 37.33 5.26
CA ALA A 116 1.47 37.14 4.48
C ALA A 116 1.81 35.66 4.26
N GLU A 117 1.65 34.85 5.31
CA GLU A 117 1.83 33.40 5.27
C GLU A 117 0.85 32.73 4.29
N LYS A 118 -0.46 33.03 4.41
CA LYS A 118 -1.48 32.53 3.48
C LYS A 118 -1.19 32.90 2.03
N LYS A 119 -0.81 34.16 1.78
CA LYS A 119 -0.48 34.66 0.44
C LYS A 119 0.72 33.92 -0.14
N GLY A 120 1.82 33.83 0.61
CA GLY A 120 3.04 33.17 0.14
C GLY A 120 2.88 31.68 -0.12
N ILE A 121 2.09 30.97 0.70
CA ILE A 121 1.75 29.56 0.46
C ILE A 121 0.92 29.41 -0.82
N LYS A 122 -0.07 30.27 -1.02
CA LYS A 122 -0.93 30.24 -2.21
C LYS A 122 -0.13 30.51 -3.49
N GLU A 123 0.74 31.52 -3.49
CA GLU A 123 1.61 31.85 -4.62
C GLU A 123 2.57 30.69 -4.94
N ASN A 124 3.20 30.10 -3.91
CA ASN A 124 4.07 28.95 -4.10
C ASN A 124 3.33 27.75 -4.68
N ALA A 125 2.10 27.49 -4.20
CA ALA A 125 1.27 26.43 -4.74
C ALA A 125 0.94 26.68 -6.22
N THR A 126 0.54 27.90 -6.60
CA THR A 126 0.26 28.26 -8.00
C THR A 126 1.47 28.02 -8.90
N LEU A 127 2.66 28.45 -8.47
CA LEU A 127 3.91 28.22 -9.21
C LEU A 127 4.19 26.72 -9.38
N MET A 128 3.92 25.90 -8.36
CA MET A 128 4.06 24.44 -8.45
C MET A 128 3.05 23.82 -9.43
N LEU A 129 1.80 24.29 -9.47
CA LEU A 129 0.80 23.82 -10.43
C LEU A 129 1.29 24.00 -11.87
N GLU A 130 1.82 25.19 -12.17
CA GLU A 130 2.36 25.54 -13.49
C GLU A 130 3.63 24.74 -13.82
N TYR A 131 4.59 24.70 -12.89
CA TYR A 131 5.88 24.05 -13.11
C TYR A 131 5.74 22.54 -13.30
N TYR A 132 5.01 21.86 -12.41
CA TYR A 132 4.83 20.40 -12.46
C TYR A 132 3.71 19.96 -13.40
N LYS A 133 2.95 20.90 -13.97
CA LYS A 133 1.79 20.64 -14.85
C LYS A 133 0.77 19.71 -14.19
N VAL A 134 0.37 20.06 -12.97
CA VAL A 134 -0.56 19.28 -12.14
C VAL A 134 -1.84 20.08 -11.86
N GLU A 135 -2.96 19.39 -11.63
CA GLU A 135 -4.27 20.02 -11.43
C GLU A 135 -4.40 20.72 -10.07
N LYS A 136 -3.92 20.06 -9.00
CA LYS A 136 -4.11 20.54 -7.62
C LYS A 136 -2.85 20.33 -6.78
N ALA A 137 -2.70 21.15 -5.74
CA ALA A 137 -1.64 21.06 -4.76
C ALA A 137 -2.23 21.19 -3.36
N ILE A 138 -1.85 20.28 -2.46
CA ILE A 138 -2.26 20.27 -1.06
C ILE A 138 -1.04 20.57 -0.21
N CYS A 139 -1.00 21.79 0.36
CA CYS A 139 0.08 22.21 1.24
C CYS A 139 -0.26 21.91 2.69
N ILE A 140 0.56 21.10 3.37
CA ILE A 140 0.35 20.67 4.75
C ILE A 140 1.55 21.10 5.60
N TYR A 141 1.33 21.91 6.62
CA TYR A 141 2.36 22.15 7.63
C TYR A 141 2.61 20.88 8.43
N THR A 142 3.85 20.38 8.39
CA THR A 142 4.27 19.25 9.22
C THR A 142 4.82 19.72 10.57
N ASN A 143 5.38 20.93 10.62
CA ASN A 143 5.90 21.53 11.84
C ASN A 143 5.89 23.06 11.74
N ARG A 144 4.73 23.67 12.03
CA ARG A 144 4.59 25.14 12.08
C ARG A 144 4.96 25.66 13.47
N LYS A 145 5.77 26.71 13.52
CA LYS A 145 6.14 27.43 14.74
C LYS A 145 5.84 28.91 14.59
N VAL A 146 5.38 29.52 15.67
CA VAL A 146 5.13 30.96 15.78
C VAL A 146 6.01 31.51 16.89
N SER A 147 6.73 32.58 16.61
CA SER A 147 7.46 33.36 17.59
C SER A 147 6.90 34.78 17.61
N HIS A 148 6.18 35.10 18.69
CA HIS A 148 5.67 36.45 18.91
C HIS A 148 6.78 37.44 19.25
N THR A 149 7.85 36.99 19.92
CA THR A 149 9.01 37.83 20.22
C THR A 149 9.73 38.28 18.94
N LEU A 150 9.81 37.40 17.94
CA LEU A 150 10.47 37.69 16.67
C LEU A 150 9.51 38.17 15.57
N ASN A 151 8.21 38.27 15.87
CA ASN A 151 7.14 38.53 14.91
C ASN A 151 7.25 37.68 13.62
N ARG A 152 7.45 36.37 13.80
CA ARG A 152 7.67 35.42 12.68
C ARG A 152 6.89 34.14 12.89
N ALA A 153 6.32 33.63 11.80
CA ALA A 153 5.69 32.31 11.75
C ALA A 153 6.22 31.53 10.56
N GLY A 154 6.40 30.22 10.71
CA GLY A 154 6.86 29.39 9.62
C GLY A 154 7.30 28.02 10.10
N GLY A 155 7.92 27.28 9.20
CA GLY A 155 8.33 25.91 9.49
C GLY A 155 8.35 25.05 8.25
N PHE A 156 8.31 23.73 8.48
CA PHE A 156 8.30 22.76 7.39
C PHE A 156 6.88 22.51 6.92
N TYR A 157 6.70 22.52 5.61
CA TYR A 157 5.50 22.02 4.99
C TYR A 157 5.82 21.01 3.90
N LYS A 158 4.89 20.08 3.73
CA LYS A 158 4.89 19.06 2.71
C LYS A 158 3.78 19.39 1.73
N THR A 159 4.13 19.55 0.47
CA THR A 159 3.17 19.78 -0.62
C THR A 159 2.96 18.48 -1.38
N ILE A 160 1.72 17.99 -1.35
CA ILE A 160 1.28 16.85 -2.14
C ILE A 160 0.71 17.38 -3.45
N LEU A 161 1.29 16.97 -4.57
CA LEU A 161 0.85 17.36 -5.91
C LEU A 161 -0.10 16.31 -6.47
N ILE A 162 -1.16 16.75 -7.12
CA ILE A 162 -2.23 15.92 -7.69
C ILE A 162 -2.29 16.15 -9.20
N LYS A 163 -1.87 15.15 -9.97
CA LYS A 163 -1.84 15.17 -11.45
C LYS A 163 -3.23 15.42 -12.02
N THR A 164 -4.21 14.65 -11.56
CA THR A 164 -5.62 14.75 -11.97
C THR A 164 -6.52 14.25 -10.85
N SER A 165 -7.76 14.69 -10.81
CA SER A 165 -8.81 14.21 -9.90
C SER A 165 -9.75 13.15 -10.49
N VAL A 166 -9.52 12.73 -11.74
CA VAL A 166 -10.39 11.78 -12.46
C VAL A 166 -9.60 10.54 -12.87
N PHE A 167 -10.22 9.36 -12.74
CA PHE A 167 -9.73 8.12 -13.32
C PHE A 167 -10.90 7.26 -13.83
N GLY A 168 -11.03 7.12 -15.14
CA GLY A 168 -12.21 6.49 -15.76
C GLY A 168 -13.48 7.22 -15.32
N ASP A 169 -14.44 6.47 -14.80
CA ASP A 169 -15.71 7.01 -14.28
C ASP A 169 -15.65 7.42 -12.80
N TYR A 170 -14.47 7.37 -12.18
CA TYR A 170 -14.28 7.74 -10.78
C TYR A 170 -13.75 9.16 -10.63
N PHE A 171 -14.40 9.92 -9.74
CA PHE A 171 -13.97 11.26 -9.35
C PHE A 171 -13.48 11.27 -7.90
N LEU A 172 -12.24 11.71 -7.68
CA LEU A 172 -11.64 11.84 -6.36
C LEU A 172 -11.74 13.30 -5.91
N THR A 173 -12.59 13.54 -4.92
CA THR A 173 -12.71 14.83 -4.26
C THR A 173 -11.81 14.91 -3.04
N PHE A 174 -11.21 16.07 -2.81
CA PHE A 174 -10.36 16.34 -1.65
C PHE A 174 -11.04 17.41 -0.80
N ALA A 175 -11.61 17.00 0.33
CA ALA A 175 -12.12 17.93 1.33
C ALA A 175 -10.95 18.41 2.20
N ILE A 176 -10.45 19.62 1.96
CA ILE A 176 -9.44 20.23 2.83
C ILE A 176 -10.18 20.88 4.01
N GLN A 177 -10.08 20.27 5.19
CA GLN A 177 -10.48 20.91 6.44
C GLN A 177 -9.24 21.56 7.06
N PHE A 178 -9.19 22.90 7.07
CA PHE A 178 -8.12 23.65 7.74
C PHE A 178 -8.29 23.54 9.26
N ALA A 179 -7.83 22.43 9.85
CA ALA A 179 -7.70 22.29 11.28
C ALA A 179 -6.30 22.77 11.69
N CYS A 180 -6.14 24.08 11.88
CA CYS A 180 -5.04 24.60 12.69
C CYS A 180 -5.58 24.73 14.12
N ARG A 181 -5.18 23.84 15.03
CA ARG A 181 -5.24 24.10 16.47
C ARG A 181 -4.05 24.94 16.89
#